data_AF-A0A536EYS5-F1
#
_entry.id   AF-A0A536EYS5-F1
#
_cell.length_a   1.000
_cell.length_b   1.000
_cell.length_c   1.000
_cell.angle_alpha   90.00
_cell.angle_beta   90.00
_cell.angle_gamma   90.00
#
_symmetry.space_group_name_H-M   'P 1'
#
loop_
_entity.id
_entity.type
_entity.pdbx_description
1 polymer ?
#
loop_
_entity_poly.entity_id
_entity_poly.type
_entity_poly.pdbx_seq_one_letter_code
_entity_poly.pdbx_strand_id
1 'polypeptide(L)'
;MLSHATTRDWLIPYADGMLAVDERRRIDGHIAGCASCAGELGEVRELNLLLVTLPPAPPVAFAPFWLNLQAVLPQRRLMRMPRIQPYRRLGIAFAMAVTAALVAAGSAFAAPSALPDNPLYPVKQLEEGMRLALAPANERMPIQLQLANERLREAQAMAANHKPLLAENSLRAFRVIVDDAAAALKNPADPKAAKAAKDALHSLRLRLDAVERENANRGDDDQEVKQLVAAANDELDRIEQEDAVAAPPTLVIGEQATPRPTPRPTPRPTPRPSDKDHRD
;
A
#
# COMPACT_ATOMS: atom_id res chain seq x y z
N MET A 1 -5.57 -43.86 -23.28
CA MET A 1 -4.89 -43.00 -24.26
C MET A 1 -5.89 -41.96 -24.74
N LEU A 2 -5.51 -40.69 -24.79
CA LEU A 2 -6.40 -39.62 -25.26
C LEU A 2 -6.67 -39.78 -26.75
N SER A 3 -7.92 -39.56 -27.15
CA SER A 3 -8.29 -39.55 -28.56
C SER A 3 -7.80 -38.26 -29.23
N HIS A 4 -7.61 -38.31 -30.54
CA HIS A 4 -7.22 -37.14 -31.33
C HIS A 4 -8.15 -35.94 -31.16
N ALA A 5 -9.47 -36.18 -31.18
CA ALA A 5 -10.46 -35.13 -31.03
C ALA A 5 -10.37 -34.47 -29.64
N THR A 6 -10.22 -35.29 -28.59
CA THR A 6 -10.08 -34.79 -27.22
C THR A 6 -8.80 -33.98 -27.04
N THR A 7 -7.67 -34.43 -27.59
CA THR A 7 -6.42 -33.67 -27.49
C THR A 7 -6.54 -32.31 -28.16
N ARG A 8 -7.18 -32.24 -29.34
CA ARG A 8 -7.34 -31.00 -30.11
C ARG A 8 -8.15 -29.94 -29.37
N ASP A 9 -9.25 -30.33 -28.72
CA ASP A 9 -10.06 -29.40 -27.91
C ASP A 9 -9.28 -28.81 -26.72
N TRP A 10 -8.23 -29.50 -26.28
CA TRP A 10 -7.44 -29.13 -25.10
C TRP A 10 -6.13 -28.41 -25.46
N LEU A 11 -5.79 -28.24 -26.74
CA LEU A 11 -4.55 -27.57 -27.17
C LEU A 11 -4.50 -26.09 -26.78
N ILE A 12 -5.63 -25.38 -26.85
CA ILE A 12 -5.73 -23.95 -26.49
C ILE A 12 -5.48 -23.74 -24.98
N PRO A 13 -6.25 -24.36 -24.06
CA PRO A 13 -5.97 -24.21 -22.62
C PRO A 13 -4.61 -24.78 -22.21
N TYR A 14 -4.07 -25.75 -22.95
CA TYR A 14 -2.69 -26.21 -22.78
C TYR A 14 -1.68 -25.10 -23.14
N ALA A 15 -1.86 -24.43 -24.29
CA ALA A 15 -0.97 -23.36 -24.75
C ALA A 15 -1.02 -22.11 -23.85
N ASP A 16 -2.20 -21.80 -23.31
CA ASP A 16 -2.43 -20.69 -22.37
C ASP A 16 -2.02 -21.02 -20.93
N GLY A 17 -1.63 -22.27 -20.67
CA GLY A 17 -1.15 -22.73 -19.37
C GLY A 17 -2.23 -23.00 -18.32
N MET A 18 -3.49 -23.06 -18.72
CA MET A 18 -4.66 -23.19 -17.83
C MET A 18 -4.99 -24.62 -17.37
N LEU A 19 -4.26 -25.64 -17.85
CA LEU A 19 -4.50 -27.04 -17.49
C LEU A 19 -3.81 -27.45 -16.19
N ALA A 20 -4.47 -28.33 -15.42
CA ALA A 20 -3.88 -28.93 -14.23
C ALA A 20 -2.68 -29.82 -14.58
N VAL A 21 -1.76 -30.02 -13.62
CA VAL A 21 -0.50 -30.77 -13.83
C VAL A 21 -0.73 -32.17 -14.40
N ASP A 22 -1.76 -32.87 -13.92
CA ASP A 22 -2.06 -34.24 -14.34
C ASP A 22 -2.63 -34.31 -15.76
N GLU A 23 -3.38 -33.29 -16.18
CA GLU A 23 -3.95 -33.17 -17.52
C GLU A 23 -2.87 -32.81 -18.53
N ARG A 24 -1.97 -31.89 -18.15
CA ARG A 24 -0.82 -31.49 -18.95
C ARG A 24 0.06 -32.69 -19.30
N ARG A 25 0.39 -33.55 -18.33
CA ARG A 25 1.18 -34.78 -18.58
C ARG A 25 0.53 -35.73 -19.58
N ARG A 26 -0.80 -35.83 -19.59
CA ARG A 26 -1.53 -36.70 -20.53
C ARG A 26 -1.45 -36.16 -21.95
N ILE A 27 -1.53 -34.85 -22.12
CA ILE A 27 -1.36 -34.19 -23.42
C ILE A 27 0.09 -34.29 -23.87
N ASP A 28 1.07 -34.05 -23.00
CA ASP A 28 2.51 -34.20 -23.29
C ASP A 28 2.83 -35.59 -23.86
N GLY A 29 2.27 -36.65 -23.24
CA GLY A 29 2.42 -38.02 -23.74
C GLY A 29 1.78 -38.24 -25.12
N HIS A 30 0.69 -37.55 -25.43
CA HIS A 30 0.02 -37.67 -26.74
C HIS A 30 0.76 -36.89 -27.84
N ILE A 31 1.17 -35.64 -27.57
CA ILE A 31 1.88 -34.81 -28.56
C ILE A 31 3.28 -35.34 -28.87
N ALA A 32 3.94 -36.02 -27.91
CA ALA A 32 5.20 -36.72 -28.17
C ALA A 32 5.04 -37.88 -29.17
N GLY A 33 3.84 -38.48 -29.23
CA GLY A 33 3.52 -39.59 -30.13
C GLY A 33 2.79 -39.19 -31.41
N CYS A 34 2.36 -37.93 -31.56
CA CYS A 34 1.57 -37.50 -32.70
C CYS A 34 1.98 -36.16 -33.31
N ALA A 35 2.49 -36.23 -34.54
CA ALA A 35 2.99 -35.08 -35.28
C ALA A 35 1.92 -34.05 -35.65
N SER A 36 0.66 -34.47 -35.90
CA SER A 36 -0.39 -33.52 -36.27
C SER A 36 -0.78 -32.62 -35.09
N CYS A 37 -0.96 -33.19 -33.90
CA CYS A 37 -1.26 -32.43 -32.69
C CYS A 37 -0.08 -31.53 -32.28
N ALA A 38 1.16 -31.98 -32.49
CA ALA A 38 2.35 -31.16 -32.28
C ALA A 38 2.43 -29.98 -33.26
N GLY A 39 2.02 -30.18 -34.52
CA GLY A 39 1.92 -29.13 -35.54
C GLY A 39 0.87 -28.08 -35.19
N GLU A 40 -0.36 -28.51 -34.86
CA GLU A 40 -1.45 -27.60 -34.45
C GLU A 40 -1.07 -26.76 -33.22
N LEU A 41 -0.36 -27.35 -32.25
CA LEU A 41 0.16 -26.62 -31.09
C LEU A 41 1.20 -25.55 -31.49
N GLY A 42 2.00 -25.81 -32.52
CA GLY A 42 2.93 -24.84 -33.09
C GLY A 42 2.21 -23.61 -33.64
N GLU A 43 1.14 -23.83 -34.41
CA GLU A 43 0.33 -22.74 -34.99
C GLU A 43 -0.33 -21.87 -33.90
N VAL A 44 -0.87 -22.49 -32.84
CA VAL A 44 -1.46 -21.76 -31.70
C VAL A 44 -0.41 -20.93 -30.98
N ARG A 45 0.80 -21.47 -30.77
CA ARG A 45 1.90 -20.73 -30.14
C ARG A 45 2.40 -19.58 -31.01
N GLU A 46 2.47 -19.77 -32.32
CA GLU A 46 2.83 -18.71 -33.27
C GLU A 46 1.81 -17.56 -33.21
N LEU A 47 0.52 -17.87 -33.19
CA LEU A 47 -0.52 -16.87 -33.02
C LEU A 47 -0.38 -16.11 -31.68
N ASN A 48 -0.15 -16.83 -30.57
CA ASN A 48 0.05 -16.20 -29.27
C ASN A 48 1.29 -15.29 -29.26
N LEU A 49 2.38 -15.66 -29.94
CA LEU A 49 3.55 -14.79 -30.10
C LEU A 49 3.19 -13.52 -30.88
N LEU A 50 2.43 -13.62 -31.97
CA LEU A 50 1.96 -12.45 -32.72
C LEU A 50 1.08 -11.53 -31.86
N LEU A 51 0.22 -12.10 -30.99
CA LEU A 51 -0.59 -11.31 -30.08
C LEU A 51 0.24 -10.56 -29.03
N VAL A 52 1.33 -11.16 -28.53
CA VAL A 52 2.24 -10.49 -27.57
C VAL A 52 3.04 -9.35 -28.24
N THR A 53 3.24 -9.39 -29.55
CA THR A 53 3.90 -8.29 -30.29
C THR A 53 3.01 -7.07 -30.53
N LEU A 54 1.71 -7.15 -30.22
CA LEU A 54 0.83 -5.99 -30.30
C LEU A 54 1.30 -4.93 -29.28
N PRO A 55 1.37 -3.64 -29.68
CA PRO A 55 1.73 -2.59 -28.75
C PRO A 55 0.75 -2.57 -27.57
N PRO A 56 1.23 -2.35 -26.34
CA PRO A 56 0.34 -2.25 -25.20
C PRO A 56 -0.67 -1.13 -25.45
N ALA A 57 -1.94 -1.40 -25.12
CA ALA A 57 -2.98 -0.40 -25.25
C ALA A 57 -2.55 0.88 -24.50
N PRO A 58 -2.68 2.07 -25.12
CA PRO A 58 -2.29 3.30 -24.46
C PRO A 58 -3.10 3.46 -23.16
N PRO A 59 -2.49 3.95 -22.07
CA PRO A 59 -3.20 4.16 -20.82
C PRO A 59 -4.34 5.15 -21.05
N VAL A 60 -5.57 4.67 -20.95
CA VAL A 60 -6.74 5.54 -21.03
C VAL A 60 -6.83 6.36 -19.75
N ALA A 61 -6.54 7.65 -19.84
CA ALA A 61 -6.87 8.55 -18.74
C ALA A 61 -8.39 8.56 -18.56
N PHE A 62 -8.86 8.21 -17.36
CA PHE A 62 -10.29 8.05 -17.06
C PHE A 62 -11.08 9.33 -17.38
N ALA A 63 -10.51 10.50 -17.10
CA ALA A 63 -11.15 11.79 -17.33
C ALA A 63 -11.49 12.07 -18.82
N PRO A 64 -10.54 12.05 -19.78
CA PRO A 64 -10.86 12.26 -21.19
C PRO A 64 -11.70 11.12 -21.79
N PHE A 65 -11.50 9.87 -21.35
CA PHE A 65 -12.35 8.75 -21.75
C PHE A 65 -13.81 9.00 -21.36
N TRP A 66 -14.05 9.39 -20.10
CA TRP A 66 -15.40 9.63 -19.58
C TRP A 66 -16.07 10.83 -20.24
N LEU A 67 -15.33 11.90 -20.52
CA LEU A 67 -15.82 13.07 -21.25
C LEU A 67 -16.29 12.71 -22.68
N ASN A 68 -15.48 11.92 -23.41
CA ASN A 68 -15.83 11.46 -24.74
C ASN A 68 -17.03 10.50 -24.71
N LEU A 69 -17.10 9.63 -23.70
CA LEU A 69 -18.23 8.74 -23.51
C LEU A 69 -19.52 9.51 -23.24
N GLN A 70 -19.48 10.53 -22.36
CA GLN A 70 -20.63 11.40 -22.10
C GLN A 70 -21.13 12.13 -23.35
N ALA A 71 -20.23 12.49 -24.28
CA ALA A 71 -20.59 13.15 -25.53
C ALA A 71 -21.31 12.21 -26.52
N VAL A 72 -20.99 10.92 -26.50
CA VAL A 72 -21.58 9.91 -27.40
C VAL A 72 -22.85 9.28 -26.83
N LEU A 73 -22.99 9.25 -25.50
CA LEU A 73 -24.18 8.72 -24.87
C LEU A 73 -25.41 9.57 -25.27
N PRO A 74 -26.50 8.94 -25.76
CA PRO A 74 -27.72 9.67 -26.07
C PRO A 74 -28.18 10.35 -24.79
N GLN A 75 -28.18 11.68 -24.79
CA GLN A 75 -28.82 12.46 -23.74
C GLN A 75 -30.26 12.00 -23.68
N ARG A 76 -30.58 11.14 -22.71
CA ARG A 76 -31.95 10.76 -22.39
C ARG A 76 -32.70 12.08 -22.30
N ARG A 77 -33.62 12.32 -23.25
CA ARG A 77 -34.53 13.47 -23.20
C ARG A 77 -35.04 13.52 -21.78
N LEU A 78 -34.61 14.54 -21.04
CA LEU A 78 -35.05 14.75 -19.67
C LEU A 78 -36.57 14.80 -19.75
N MET A 79 -37.24 13.74 -19.30
CA MET A 79 -38.67 13.78 -19.11
C MET A 79 -38.92 15.02 -18.28
N ARG A 80 -39.73 15.93 -18.81
CA ARG A 80 -40.06 17.22 -18.19
C ARG A 80 -40.62 16.91 -16.80
N MET A 81 -39.75 16.98 -15.79
CA MET A 81 -40.14 16.57 -14.45
C MET A 81 -41.24 17.52 -13.98
N PRO A 82 -42.33 16.99 -13.39
CA PRO A 82 -43.36 17.82 -12.81
C PRO A 82 -42.72 18.76 -11.78
N ARG A 83 -43.13 20.03 -11.77
CA ARG A 83 -42.55 21.06 -10.91
C ARG A 83 -42.82 20.70 -9.45
N ILE A 84 -41.89 19.99 -8.83
CA ILE A 84 -42.01 19.52 -7.45
C ILE A 84 -41.96 20.74 -6.53
N GLN A 85 -43.06 20.94 -5.79
CA GLN A 85 -43.27 22.02 -4.84
C GLN A 85 -42.12 22.13 -3.81
N PRO A 86 -41.74 23.35 -3.38
CA PRO A 86 -40.53 23.60 -2.58
C PRO A 86 -40.54 22.89 -1.22
N TYR A 87 -41.71 22.69 -0.60
CA TYR A 87 -41.84 21.92 0.65
C TYR A 87 -41.56 20.42 0.48
N ARG A 88 -41.87 19.83 -0.70
CA ARG A 88 -41.44 18.46 -1.02
C ARG A 88 -39.94 18.39 -1.28
N ARG A 89 -39.31 19.44 -1.79
CA ARG A 89 -37.84 19.48 -1.96
C ARG A 89 -37.12 19.51 -0.61
N LEU A 90 -37.62 20.28 0.36
CA LEU A 90 -37.11 20.26 1.73
C LEU A 90 -37.35 18.90 2.41
N GLY A 91 -38.52 18.30 2.24
CA GLY A 91 -38.80 16.96 2.76
C GLY A 91 -37.89 15.88 2.14
N ILE A 92 -37.64 15.95 0.83
CA ILE A 92 -36.73 15.03 0.13
C ILE A 92 -35.27 15.30 0.53
N ALA A 93 -34.86 16.56 0.66
CA ALA A 93 -33.50 16.90 1.10
C ALA A 93 -33.25 16.44 2.54
N PHE A 94 -34.23 16.60 3.43
CA PHE A 94 -34.17 16.08 4.79
C PHE A 94 -34.17 14.55 4.80
N ALA A 95 -35.02 13.89 4.01
CA ALA A 95 -35.02 12.43 3.89
C ALA A 95 -33.70 11.90 3.31
N MET A 96 -33.10 12.59 2.34
CA MET A 96 -31.77 12.26 1.80
C MET A 96 -30.67 12.51 2.82
N ALA A 97 -30.73 13.59 3.59
CA ALA A 97 -29.76 13.86 4.66
C ALA A 97 -29.86 12.83 5.79
N VAL A 98 -31.09 12.45 6.18
CA VAL A 98 -31.35 11.42 7.19
C VAL A 98 -30.94 10.04 6.69
N THR A 99 -31.23 9.68 5.44
CA THR A 99 -30.75 8.42 4.86
C THR A 99 -29.24 8.41 4.68
N ALA A 100 -28.62 9.51 4.24
CA ALA A 100 -27.16 9.62 4.18
C ALA A 100 -26.52 9.52 5.58
N ALA A 101 -27.13 10.14 6.61
CA ALA A 101 -26.68 10.04 7.99
C ALA A 101 -26.89 8.63 8.57
N LEU A 102 -28.00 7.96 8.26
CA LEU A 102 -28.27 6.58 8.66
C LEU A 102 -27.38 5.58 7.92
N VAL A 103 -27.09 5.81 6.64
CA VAL A 103 -26.14 5.01 5.87
C VAL A 103 -24.74 5.21 6.44
N ALA A 104 -24.31 6.45 6.69
CA ALA A 104 -23.02 6.75 7.29
C ALA A 104 -22.87 6.17 8.70
N ALA A 105 -23.91 6.26 9.53
CA ALA A 105 -23.94 5.67 10.88
C ALA A 105 -24.04 4.14 10.86
N GLY A 106 -24.75 3.56 9.89
CA GLY A 106 -24.87 2.12 9.71
C GLY A 106 -23.61 1.48 9.13
N SER A 107 -22.89 2.19 8.26
CA SER A 107 -21.60 1.74 7.73
C SER A 107 -20.49 1.82 8.79
N ALA A 108 -20.59 2.67 9.81
CA ALA A 108 -19.58 2.78 10.86
C ALA A 108 -19.35 1.47 11.65
N PHE A 109 -20.31 0.54 11.65
CA PHE A 109 -20.18 -0.74 12.37
C PHE A 109 -19.77 -1.93 11.47
N ALA A 110 -19.82 -1.81 10.14
CA ALA A 110 -19.54 -2.92 9.21
C ALA A 110 -18.51 -2.59 8.11
N ALA A 111 -18.31 -1.31 7.77
CA ALA A 111 -17.30 -0.88 6.80
C ALA A 111 -15.85 -1.04 7.29
N PRO A 112 -15.51 -0.86 8.58
CA PRO A 112 -14.11 -1.02 9.03
C PRO A 112 -13.55 -2.42 8.77
N SER A 113 -14.41 -3.44 8.83
CA SER A 113 -14.08 -4.85 8.57
C SER A 113 -14.35 -5.29 7.13
N ALA A 114 -14.72 -4.37 6.22
CA ALA A 114 -14.90 -4.72 4.82
C ALA A 114 -13.56 -5.16 4.22
N LEU A 115 -13.56 -6.38 3.70
CA LEU A 115 -12.46 -6.96 2.93
C LEU A 115 -12.58 -6.58 1.44
N PRO A 116 -11.50 -6.72 0.64
CA PRO A 116 -11.49 -6.37 -0.77
C PRO A 116 -12.58 -7.03 -1.64
N ASP A 117 -13.15 -8.14 -1.17
CA ASP A 117 -14.22 -8.87 -1.84
C ASP A 117 -15.64 -8.39 -1.47
N ASN A 118 -15.77 -7.44 -0.54
CA ASN A 118 -17.04 -6.94 -0.05
C ASN A 118 -17.53 -5.72 -0.88
N PRO A 119 -18.82 -5.62 -1.22
CA PRO A 119 -19.38 -4.49 -1.97
C PRO A 119 -19.19 -3.12 -1.29
N LEU A 120 -18.99 -3.08 0.03
CA LEU A 120 -18.77 -1.84 0.79
C LEU A 120 -17.29 -1.41 0.81
N TYR A 121 -16.38 -2.19 0.23
CA TYR A 121 -14.95 -1.91 0.23
C TYR A 121 -14.56 -0.55 -0.40
N PRO A 122 -15.17 -0.11 -1.52
CA PRO A 122 -14.89 1.22 -2.07
C PRO A 122 -15.24 2.36 -1.10
N VAL A 123 -16.25 2.15 -0.24
CA VAL A 123 -16.64 3.14 0.79
C VAL A 123 -15.58 3.21 1.89
N LYS A 124 -15.05 2.07 2.33
CA LYS A 124 -13.92 2.00 3.27
C LYS A 124 -12.71 2.77 2.74
N GLN A 125 -12.32 2.52 1.49
CA GLN A 125 -11.19 3.22 0.85
C GLN A 125 -11.40 4.74 0.80
N LEU A 126 -12.63 5.19 0.52
CA LEU A 126 -12.96 6.61 0.53
C LEU A 126 -12.86 7.22 1.93
N GLU A 127 -13.36 6.54 2.95
CA GLU A 127 -13.29 6.98 4.35
C GLU A 127 -11.83 7.12 4.81
N GLU A 128 -11.00 6.12 4.50
CA GLU A 128 -9.57 6.11 4.83
C GLU A 128 -8.82 7.24 4.10
N GLY A 129 -9.13 7.47 2.82
CA GLY A 129 -8.57 8.57 2.05
C GLY A 129 -8.94 9.94 2.62
N MET A 130 -10.20 10.13 3.03
CA MET A 130 -10.63 11.37 3.69
C MET A 130 -9.94 11.55 5.06
N ARG A 131 -9.83 10.48 5.84
CA ARG A 131 -9.15 10.51 7.13
C ARG A 131 -7.70 10.94 6.98
N LEU A 132 -6.99 10.43 5.98
CA LEU A 132 -5.60 10.80 5.71
C LEU A 132 -5.47 12.23 5.17
N ALA A 133 -6.38 12.66 4.28
CA ALA A 133 -6.35 14.01 3.69
C ALA A 133 -6.61 15.12 4.72
N LEU A 134 -7.53 14.86 5.66
CA LEU A 134 -7.90 15.80 6.73
C LEU A 134 -6.94 15.75 7.92
N ALA A 135 -6.12 14.70 8.04
CA ALA A 135 -5.19 14.56 9.15
C ALA A 135 -4.10 15.65 9.14
N PRO A 136 -3.76 16.21 10.31
CA PRO A 136 -2.65 17.15 10.44
C PRO A 136 -1.31 16.44 10.21
N ALA A 137 -0.29 17.20 9.77
CA ALA A 137 0.99 16.64 9.30
C ALA A 137 1.71 15.75 10.32
N ASN A 138 1.58 16.04 11.62
CA ASN A 138 2.13 15.25 12.71
C ASN A 138 1.42 13.90 12.95
N GLU A 139 0.17 13.75 12.50
CA GLU A 139 -0.63 12.53 12.67
C GLU A 139 -0.70 11.67 11.40
N ARG A 140 -0.24 12.19 10.25
CA ARG A 140 -0.29 11.47 8.97
C ARG A 140 0.52 10.17 8.98
N MET A 141 1.77 10.22 9.44
CA MET A 141 2.64 9.05 9.50
C MET A 141 2.04 7.90 10.34
N PRO A 142 1.58 8.10 11.59
CA PRO A 142 0.97 7.00 12.34
C PRO A 142 -0.33 6.49 11.70
N ILE A 143 -1.11 7.35 11.03
CA ILE A 143 -2.29 6.91 10.28
C ILE A 143 -1.90 6.06 9.06
N GLN A 144 -0.84 6.42 8.34
CA GLN A 144 -0.32 5.61 7.23
C GLN A 144 0.14 4.24 7.71
N LEU A 145 0.88 4.15 8.82
CA LEU A 145 1.29 2.86 9.39
C LEU A 145 0.11 2.00 9.83
N GLN A 146 -0.96 2.62 10.38
CA GLN A 146 -2.21 1.92 10.66
C GLN A 146 -2.86 1.38 9.38
N LEU A 147 -2.93 2.19 8.32
CA LEU A 147 -3.51 1.76 7.04
C LEU A 147 -2.69 0.64 6.40
N ALA A 148 -1.36 0.70 6.48
CA ALA A 148 -0.45 -0.35 6.02
C ALA A 148 -0.71 -1.67 6.76
N ASN A 149 -0.83 -1.61 8.09
CA ASN A 149 -1.20 -2.77 8.89
C ASN A 149 -2.55 -3.38 8.47
N GLU A 150 -3.52 -2.53 8.12
CA GLU A 150 -4.82 -2.96 7.64
C GLU A 150 -4.74 -3.63 6.26
N ARG A 151 -3.94 -3.10 5.34
CA ARG A 151 -3.67 -3.76 4.05
C ARG A 151 -3.05 -5.14 4.21
N LEU A 152 -2.15 -5.33 5.18
CA LEU A 152 -1.59 -6.66 5.48
C LEU A 152 -2.63 -7.62 6.04
N ARG A 153 -3.54 -7.15 6.91
CA ARG A 153 -4.65 -7.97 7.40
C ARG A 153 -5.57 -8.40 6.26
N GLU A 154 -5.88 -7.48 5.35
CA GLU A 154 -6.67 -7.77 4.14
C GLU A 154 -5.94 -8.78 3.26
N ALA A 155 -4.64 -8.60 3.01
CA ALA A 155 -3.83 -9.54 2.24
C ALA A 155 -3.84 -10.94 2.86
N GLN A 156 -3.62 -11.03 4.17
CA GLN A 156 -3.64 -12.30 4.90
C GLN A 156 -5.02 -12.97 4.82
N ALA A 157 -6.10 -12.19 4.99
CA ALA A 157 -7.46 -12.71 4.88
C ALA A 157 -7.78 -13.19 3.46
N MET A 158 -7.30 -12.50 2.42
CA MET A 158 -7.49 -12.91 1.03
C MET A 158 -6.68 -14.16 0.70
N ALA A 159 -5.44 -14.27 1.18
CA ALA A 159 -4.62 -15.46 1.05
C ALA A 159 -5.27 -16.67 1.76
N ALA A 160 -5.77 -16.49 2.98
CA ALA A 160 -6.48 -17.52 3.74
C ALA A 160 -7.77 -18.02 3.04
N ASN A 161 -8.36 -17.19 2.19
CA ASN A 161 -9.61 -17.46 1.47
C ASN A 161 -9.40 -17.88 0.01
N HIS A 162 -8.18 -18.26 -0.41
CA HIS A 162 -7.87 -18.67 -1.80
C HIS A 162 -8.14 -17.59 -2.85
N LYS A 163 -7.83 -16.33 -2.52
CA LYS A 163 -7.99 -15.19 -3.43
C LYS A 163 -6.64 -14.48 -3.66
N PRO A 164 -5.67 -15.14 -4.33
CA PRO A 164 -4.30 -14.63 -4.44
C PRO A 164 -4.24 -13.25 -5.14
N LEU A 165 -5.04 -13.02 -6.19
CA LEU A 165 -5.11 -11.72 -6.87
C LEU A 165 -5.59 -10.58 -5.95
N LEU A 166 -6.49 -10.86 -5.01
CA LEU A 166 -6.94 -9.85 -4.03
C LEU A 166 -5.90 -9.64 -2.92
N ALA A 167 -5.20 -10.70 -2.53
CA ALA A 167 -4.07 -10.61 -1.61
C ALA A 167 -2.94 -9.78 -2.21
N GLU A 168 -2.58 -10.05 -3.46
CA GLU A 168 -1.59 -9.33 -4.27
C GLU A 168 -1.94 -7.83 -4.37
N ASN A 169 -3.19 -7.49 -4.71
CA ASN A 169 -3.65 -6.10 -4.76
C ASN A 169 -3.52 -5.39 -3.40
N SER A 170 -3.80 -6.10 -2.30
CA SER A 170 -3.67 -5.56 -0.95
C SER A 170 -2.20 -5.35 -0.57
N LEU A 171 -1.31 -6.27 -0.96
CA LEU A 171 0.15 -6.14 -0.79
C LEU A 171 0.74 -4.99 -1.61
N ARG A 172 0.26 -4.79 -2.84
CA ARG A 172 0.66 -3.64 -3.67
C ARG A 172 0.27 -2.32 -3.00
N ALA A 173 -0.95 -2.23 -2.47
CA ALA A 173 -1.40 -1.06 -1.72
C ALA A 173 -0.58 -0.84 -0.45
N PHE A 174 -0.25 -1.92 0.28
CA PHE A 174 0.63 -1.87 1.45
C PHE A 174 1.98 -1.22 1.12
N ARG A 175 2.65 -1.67 0.05
CA ARG A 175 3.97 -1.13 -0.35
C ARG A 175 3.93 0.37 -0.60
N VAL A 176 2.94 0.84 -1.37
CA VAL A 176 2.76 2.28 -1.64
C VAL A 176 2.63 3.09 -0.35
N ILE A 177 1.84 2.60 0.62
CA ILE A 177 1.64 3.31 1.89
C ILE A 177 2.92 3.32 2.74
N VAL A 178 3.69 2.23 2.73
CA VAL A 178 4.96 2.15 3.45
C VAL A 178 6.02 3.05 2.82
N ASP A 179 6.09 3.12 1.49
CA ASP A 179 6.98 4.04 0.78
C ASP A 179 6.66 5.51 1.14
N ASP A 180 5.38 5.87 1.17
CA ASP A 180 4.94 7.20 1.59
C ASP A 180 5.27 7.50 3.08
N ALA A 181 5.10 6.50 3.95
CA ALA A 181 5.44 6.62 5.37
C ALA A 181 6.96 6.72 5.59
N ALA A 182 7.76 6.00 4.80
CA ALA A 182 9.22 6.05 4.82
C ALA A 182 9.74 7.45 4.49
N ALA A 183 9.14 8.12 3.51
CA ALA A 183 9.48 9.51 3.19
C ALA A 183 9.25 10.45 4.39
N ALA A 184 8.21 10.21 5.19
CA ALA A 184 7.94 10.99 6.39
C ALA A 184 8.91 10.66 7.55
N LEU A 185 9.44 9.43 7.61
CA LEU A 185 10.40 9.00 8.64
C LEU A 185 11.79 9.62 8.49
N LYS A 186 12.19 10.00 7.28
CA LYS A 186 13.50 10.64 7.03
C LYS A 186 13.68 11.96 7.79
N ASN A 187 12.60 12.65 8.12
CA ASN A 187 12.62 13.90 8.88
C ASN A 187 11.59 13.85 10.03
N PRO A 188 11.86 13.09 11.10
CA PRO A 188 10.88 12.89 12.15
C PRO A 188 10.69 14.18 12.95
N ALA A 189 9.46 14.69 12.97
CA ALA A 189 9.11 15.89 13.73
C ALA A 189 9.20 15.67 15.27
N ASP A 190 9.07 14.41 15.73
CA ASP A 190 9.11 14.03 17.14
C ASP A 190 9.89 12.69 17.33
N PRO A 191 10.92 12.63 18.20
CA PRO A 191 11.66 11.40 18.49
C PRO A 191 10.80 10.28 19.08
N LYS A 192 9.72 10.59 19.81
CA LYS A 192 8.80 9.56 20.33
C LYS A 192 7.99 8.92 19.20
N ALA A 193 7.53 9.73 18.25
CA ALA A 193 6.82 9.25 17.06
C ALA A 193 7.75 8.38 16.19
N ALA A 194 9.02 8.75 16.05
CA ALA A 194 10.02 7.95 15.34
C ALA A 194 10.22 6.56 15.99
N LYS A 195 10.30 6.48 17.32
CA LYS A 195 10.39 5.20 18.02
C LYS A 195 9.14 4.34 17.80
N ALA A 196 7.96 4.93 17.98
CA ALA A 196 6.69 4.22 17.78
C ALA A 196 6.54 3.71 16.33
N ALA A 197 7.03 4.46 15.35
CA ALA A 197 7.06 4.04 13.96
C ALA A 197 7.98 2.83 13.74
N LYS A 198 9.16 2.78 14.37
CA LYS A 198 10.06 1.62 14.30
C LYS A 198 9.42 0.37 14.90
N ASP A 199 8.79 0.50 16.06
CA ASP A 199 8.06 -0.60 16.69
C ASP A 199 6.93 -1.10 15.76
N ALA A 200 6.25 -0.18 15.06
CA ALA A 200 5.24 -0.52 14.08
C ALA A 200 5.82 -1.21 12.83
N LEU A 201 6.94 -0.74 12.26
CA LEU A 201 7.62 -1.40 11.13
C LEU A 201 8.01 -2.85 11.46
N HIS A 202 8.57 -3.08 12.65
CA HIS A 202 8.89 -4.43 13.12
C HIS A 202 7.63 -5.32 13.19
N SER A 203 6.51 -4.76 13.66
CA SER A 203 5.24 -5.49 13.69
C SER A 203 4.66 -5.79 12.30
N LEU A 204 4.90 -4.93 11.31
CA LEU A 204 4.49 -5.15 9.91
C LEU A 204 5.27 -6.31 9.30
N ARG A 205 6.58 -6.40 9.56
CA ARG A 205 7.44 -7.50 9.10
C ARG A 205 6.92 -8.86 9.55
N LEU A 206 6.66 -9.02 10.84
CA LEU A 206 6.12 -10.27 11.42
C LEU A 206 4.80 -10.71 10.78
N ARG A 207 3.99 -9.76 10.31
CA ARG A 207 2.71 -10.02 9.64
C ARG A 207 2.88 -10.35 8.17
N LEU A 208 3.83 -9.72 7.50
CA LEU A 208 4.16 -10.04 6.11
C LEU A 208 4.59 -11.51 5.98
N ASP A 209 5.40 -11.99 6.93
CA ASP A 209 5.77 -13.42 7.04
C ASP A 209 4.56 -14.33 7.34
N ALA A 210 3.49 -13.81 7.94
CA ALA A 210 2.25 -14.55 8.15
C ALA A 210 1.43 -14.69 6.86
N VAL A 211 1.44 -13.67 5.99
CA VAL A 211 0.79 -13.72 4.67
C VAL A 211 1.45 -14.79 3.80
N GLU A 212 2.78 -14.81 3.74
CA GLU A 212 3.52 -15.80 2.94
C GLU A 212 3.27 -17.23 3.44
N ARG A 213 3.29 -17.46 4.76
CA ARG A 213 2.98 -18.77 5.34
C ARG A 213 1.57 -19.24 5.00
N GLU A 214 0.58 -18.36 5.05
CA GLU A 214 -0.80 -18.73 4.71
C GLU A 214 -0.93 -19.09 3.22
N ASN A 215 -0.26 -18.34 2.35
CA ASN A 215 -0.22 -18.60 0.91
C ASN A 215 0.45 -19.96 0.61
N ALA A 216 1.61 -20.23 1.23
CA ALA A 216 2.38 -21.45 1.00
C ALA A 216 1.70 -22.73 1.56
N ASN A 217 1.03 -22.65 2.72
CA ASN A 217 0.48 -23.82 3.40
C ASN A 217 -0.71 -24.47 2.68
N ARG A 218 -1.34 -23.81 1.71
CA ARG A 218 -2.59 -24.27 1.08
C ARG A 218 -2.50 -24.55 -0.43
N GLY A 219 -1.28 -24.57 -0.99
CA GLY A 219 -1.04 -24.95 -2.38
C GLY A 219 -1.30 -23.85 -3.41
N ASP A 220 -1.73 -22.66 -2.97
CA ASP A 220 -1.76 -21.44 -3.77
C ASP A 220 -0.38 -20.77 -3.71
N ASP A 221 0.65 -21.49 -4.14
CA ASP A 221 2.05 -21.05 -4.10
C ASP A 221 2.33 -19.98 -5.17
N ASP A 222 1.57 -18.90 -5.10
CA ASP A 222 1.56 -17.83 -6.07
C ASP A 222 2.90 -17.09 -6.03
N GLN A 223 3.62 -17.19 -7.14
CA GLN A 223 4.94 -16.64 -7.29
C GLN A 223 4.94 -15.10 -7.25
N GLU A 224 3.83 -14.45 -7.62
CA GLU A 224 3.70 -13.00 -7.55
C GLU A 224 3.54 -12.53 -6.11
N VAL A 225 2.73 -13.23 -5.31
CA VAL A 225 2.60 -12.94 -3.86
C VAL A 225 3.95 -13.07 -3.16
N LYS A 226 4.72 -14.12 -3.46
CA LYS A 226 6.09 -14.30 -2.94
C LYS A 226 7.02 -13.17 -3.32
N GLN A 227 7.02 -12.77 -4.59
CA GLN A 227 7.85 -11.65 -5.06
C GLN A 227 7.47 -10.35 -4.37
N LEU A 228 6.17 -10.10 -4.17
CA LEU A 228 5.70 -8.90 -3.48
C LEU A 228 6.07 -8.89 -2.00
N VAL A 229 5.97 -10.04 -1.31
CA VAL A 229 6.41 -10.18 0.08
C VAL A 229 7.92 -9.97 0.18
N ALA A 230 8.72 -10.62 -0.66
CA ALA A 230 10.17 -10.43 -0.67
C ALA A 230 10.55 -8.96 -0.90
N ALA A 231 9.97 -8.33 -1.92
CA ALA A 231 10.24 -6.92 -2.23
C ALA A 231 9.75 -5.96 -1.13
N ALA A 232 8.70 -6.32 -0.38
CA ALA A 232 8.24 -5.54 0.77
C ALA A 232 9.16 -5.70 1.99
N ASN A 233 9.71 -6.91 2.22
CA ASN A 233 10.73 -7.14 3.25
C ASN A 233 12.00 -6.35 2.95
N ASP A 234 12.48 -6.37 1.70
CA ASP A 234 13.65 -5.60 1.27
C ASP A 234 13.46 -4.09 1.50
N GLU A 235 12.26 -3.57 1.24
CA GLU A 235 11.93 -2.16 1.47
C GLU A 235 11.91 -1.82 2.97
N LEU A 236 11.31 -2.65 3.81
CA LEU A 236 11.35 -2.47 5.27
C LEU A 236 12.79 -2.49 5.79
N ASP A 237 13.64 -3.41 5.30
CA ASP A 237 15.05 -3.48 5.65
C ASP A 237 15.82 -2.21 5.24
N ARG A 238 15.50 -1.64 4.07
CA ARG A 238 16.09 -0.37 3.61
C ARG A 238 15.73 0.79 4.55
N ILE A 239 14.47 0.87 4.98
CA ILE A 239 14.00 1.92 5.91
C ILE A 239 14.71 1.81 7.26
N GLU A 240 14.88 0.60 7.79
CA GLU A 240 15.59 0.37 9.06
C GLU A 240 17.10 0.71 8.96
N GLN A 241 17.74 0.40 7.83
CA GLN A 241 19.18 0.63 7.63
C GLN A 241 19.54 2.09 7.31
N GLU A 242 18.74 2.80 6.51
CA GLU A 242 18.97 4.23 6.19
C GLU A 242 18.99 5.08 7.49
N ASP A 243 18.19 4.72 8.48
CA ASP A 243 18.17 5.34 9.81
C ASP A 243 19.40 4.99 10.67
N ALA A 244 19.99 3.81 10.51
CA ALA A 244 21.21 3.41 11.22
C ALA A 244 22.43 4.22 10.76
N VAL A 245 22.44 4.63 9.49
CA VAL A 245 23.51 5.46 8.90
C VAL A 245 23.29 6.96 9.20
N ALA A 246 22.05 7.40 9.45
CA ALA A 246 21.71 8.76 9.83
C ALA A 246 21.85 9.07 11.34
N ALA A 247 22.14 8.08 12.17
CA ALA A 247 22.52 8.33 13.56
C ALA A 247 23.84 9.12 13.59
N PRO A 248 23.92 10.30 14.23
CA PRO A 248 25.19 10.99 14.37
C PRO A 248 26.17 10.03 15.04
N PRO A 249 27.44 9.96 14.61
CA PRO A 249 28.42 9.17 15.35
C PRO A 249 28.34 9.64 16.79
N THR A 250 28.10 8.69 17.71
CA THR A 250 28.33 8.93 19.12
C THR A 250 29.78 9.35 19.19
N LEU A 251 30.02 10.67 19.25
CA LEU A 251 31.29 11.23 19.67
C LEU A 251 31.46 10.71 21.09
N VAL A 252 32.12 9.55 21.19
CA VAL A 252 32.83 9.19 22.39
C VAL A 252 33.87 10.30 22.52
N ILE A 253 33.50 11.36 23.21
CA ILE A 253 34.44 12.31 23.78
C ILE A 253 35.27 11.45 24.71
N GLY A 254 36.39 10.92 24.18
CA GLY A 254 37.41 10.33 25.01
C GLY A 254 37.76 11.33 26.10
N GLU A 255 38.01 10.81 27.30
CA GLU A 255 38.54 11.54 28.46
C GLU A 255 39.54 12.64 28.05
N GLN A 256 39.03 13.84 27.80
CA GLN A 256 39.86 15.01 27.64
C GLN A 256 40.00 15.63 29.03
N ALA A 257 41.21 15.45 29.53
CA ALA A 257 41.84 16.11 30.67
C ALA A 257 41.09 17.35 31.16
N THR A 258 40.73 17.30 32.45
CA THR A 258 40.31 18.45 33.24
C THR A 258 41.22 19.66 32.98
N PRO A 259 40.70 20.80 32.49
CA PRO A 259 41.49 22.02 32.46
C PRO A 259 41.75 22.48 33.89
N ARG A 260 43.04 22.68 34.20
CA ARG A 260 43.55 23.30 35.42
C ARG A 260 42.79 24.61 35.68
N PRO A 261 42.26 24.87 36.89
CA PRO A 261 41.59 26.12 37.19
C PRO A 261 42.57 27.30 37.04
N THR A 262 42.15 28.30 36.27
CA THR A 262 42.86 29.57 36.08
C THR A 262 43.04 30.28 37.43
N PRO A 263 44.24 30.80 37.76
CA PRO A 263 44.45 31.55 39.00
C PRO A 263 43.61 32.83 39.02
N ARG A 264 42.88 33.03 40.11
CA ARG A 264 42.11 34.25 40.42
C ARG A 264 43.05 35.46 40.49
N PRO A 265 42.75 36.59 39.81
CA PRO A 265 43.53 37.80 39.98
C PRO A 265 43.36 38.36 41.40
N THR A 266 44.48 38.62 42.07
CA THR A 266 44.56 39.25 43.39
C THR A 266 44.04 40.70 43.31
N PRO A 267 43.12 41.13 44.20
CA PRO A 267 42.69 42.51 44.24
C PRO A 267 43.86 43.42 44.66
N ARG A 268 44.10 44.47 43.86
CA ARG A 268 45.08 45.53 44.10
C ARG A 268 44.64 46.34 45.33
N PRO A 269 45.49 46.56 46.35
CA PRO A 269 45.13 47.39 47.49
C PRO A 269 45.00 48.86 47.07
N THR A 270 43.85 49.45 47.38
CA THR A 270 43.55 50.87 47.24
C THR A 270 44.42 51.68 48.18
N PRO A 271 45.10 52.76 47.73
CA PRO A 271 45.86 53.63 48.62
C PRO A 271 44.92 54.42 49.54
N ARG A 272 45.26 54.39 50.83
CA ARG A 272 44.64 55.12 51.94
C ARG A 272 44.90 56.62 51.77
N PRO A 273 43.89 57.51 51.82
CA PRO A 273 44.14 58.95 51.88
C PRO A 273 44.81 59.29 53.20
N SER A 274 45.96 59.98 53.10
CA SER A 274 46.68 60.55 54.23
C SER A 274 45.90 61.76 54.73
N ASP A 275 45.44 61.67 55.96
CA ASP A 275 45.03 62.81 56.76
C ASP A 275 46.28 63.66 57.07
N LYS A 276 46.24 64.92 56.68
CA LYS A 276 47.15 65.98 57.16
C LYS A 276 46.34 67.25 57.33
N ASP A 277 45.75 67.32 58.51
CA ASP A 277 45.70 68.46 59.43
C ASP A 277 46.08 69.87 58.93
N HIS A 278 45.14 70.75 59.24
CA HIS A 278 45.30 71.99 60.00
C HIS A 278 45.53 73.34 59.28
N ARG A 279 44.49 74.16 59.45
CA ARG A 279 44.45 75.50 60.07
C ARG A 279 44.76 76.76 59.25
N ASP A 280 43.78 77.66 59.44
CA ASP A 280 43.78 79.13 59.48
C ASP A 280 43.98 79.92 58.18
#